data_AF-A0A133VGD6-F1
#
_entry.id   AF-A0A133VGD6-F1
#
_cell.length_a   1.000
_cell.length_b   1.000
_cell.length_c   1.000
_cell.angle_alpha   90.00
_cell.angle_beta   90.00
_cell.angle_gamma   90.00
#
_symmetry.space_group_name_H-M   'P 1'
#
loop_
_entity.id
_entity.type
_entity.pdbx_description
1 polymer ?
#
loop_
_entity_poly.entity_id
_entity_poly.type
_entity_poly.pdbx_seq_one_letter_code
_entity_poly.pdbx_strand_id
1 'polypeptide(L)'
;MENEEGAEGGRQDIDTFLSNCIQNVYGDLMEVLTTRVKRKIIEDLNRIGKEEKADRAEVTRKLLSNAITEWKLKKGLEKISNSEWTIRKAADFAGFPYYQMLEEMKKHDVLVHQGSP
;
A
#
# COMPACT_ATOMS: atom_id res chain seq x y z
N MET A 1 -50.65 1.80 -8.65
CA MET A 1 -49.87 0.54 -8.71
C MET A 1 -49.05 0.62 -9.97
N GLU A 2 -47.74 0.43 -9.81
CA GLU A 2 -46.73 0.05 -10.82
C GLU A 2 -46.47 1.11 -11.92
N ASN A 3 -45.40 1.90 -11.77
CA ASN A 3 -44.02 1.61 -12.17
C ASN A 3 -43.87 1.50 -13.68
N GLU A 4 -43.05 2.37 -14.28
CA GLU A 4 -41.95 1.94 -15.15
C GLU A 4 -40.99 3.11 -15.39
N GLU A 5 -39.83 2.99 -14.76
CA GLU A 5 -38.60 3.74 -15.04
C GLU A 5 -38.02 3.32 -16.40
N GLY A 6 -37.38 4.25 -17.10
CA GLY A 6 -36.47 3.96 -18.20
C GLY A 6 -36.22 5.22 -19.04
N ALA A 7 -35.01 5.62 -19.40
CA ALA A 7 -33.68 5.07 -19.16
C ALA A 7 -32.70 6.23 -19.39
N GLU A 8 -32.03 6.73 -18.34
CA GLU A 8 -30.88 7.62 -18.52
C GLU A 8 -29.64 6.75 -18.73
N GLY A 9 -29.41 6.38 -19.99
CA GLY A 9 -28.17 5.77 -20.44
C GLY A 9 -27.03 6.78 -20.32
N GLY A 10 -26.33 6.76 -19.19
CA GLY A 10 -25.17 7.58 -18.90
C GLY A 10 -24.08 7.40 -19.95
N ARG A 11 -23.88 8.43 -20.78
CA ARG A 11 -22.63 8.61 -21.51
C ARG A 11 -21.55 8.80 -20.46
N GLN A 12 -20.65 7.83 -20.31
CA GLN A 12 -19.42 8.05 -19.56
C GLN A 12 -18.58 9.05 -20.36
N ASP A 13 -18.51 10.26 -19.82
CA ASP A 13 -17.81 11.38 -20.44
C ASP A 13 -16.33 11.01 -20.67
N ILE A 14 -15.83 11.34 -21.86
CA ILE A 14 -14.43 11.14 -22.26
C ILE A 14 -13.49 11.82 -21.24
N ASP A 15 -13.97 12.89 -20.61
CA ASP A 15 -13.32 13.62 -19.51
C ASP A 15 -13.11 12.74 -18.26
N THR A 16 -14.04 11.84 -17.94
CA THR A 16 -13.88 10.88 -16.83
C THR A 16 -12.82 9.83 -17.17
N PHE A 17 -12.77 9.39 -18.43
CA PHE A 17 -11.79 8.41 -18.91
C PHE A 17 -10.38 9.01 -18.97
N LEU A 18 -10.25 10.26 -19.44
CA LEU A 18 -8.98 10.98 -19.43
C LEU A 18 -8.53 11.35 -18.03
N SER A 19 -9.45 11.72 -17.13
CA SER A 19 -9.12 11.99 -15.71
C SER A 19 -8.55 10.75 -15.02
N ASN A 20 -9.14 9.55 -15.23
CA ASN A 20 -8.60 8.30 -14.69
C ASN A 20 -7.28 7.87 -15.33
N CYS A 21 -7.09 8.12 -16.63
CA CYS A 21 -5.81 7.85 -17.30
C CYS A 21 -4.70 8.80 -16.84
N ILE A 22 -5.02 10.07 -16.57
CA ILE A 22 -4.08 11.06 -16.03
C ILE A 22 -3.70 10.67 -14.59
N GLN A 23 -4.65 10.27 -13.73
CA GLN A 23 -4.35 9.81 -12.36
C GLN A 23 -3.28 8.70 -12.31
N ASN A 24 -3.25 7.79 -13.30
CA ASN A 24 -2.27 6.72 -13.38
C ASN A 24 -0.88 7.13 -13.94
N VAL A 25 -0.75 8.34 -14.49
CA VAL A 25 0.54 8.87 -15.02
C VAL A 25 1.26 9.74 -13.98
N TYR A 26 0.57 10.26 -12.97
CA TYR A 26 1.14 11.09 -11.89
C TYR A 26 1.52 10.30 -10.62
N GLY A 27 2.13 9.12 -10.78
CA GLY A 27 2.51 8.21 -9.69
C GLY A 27 3.61 8.71 -8.72
N ASP A 28 4.02 9.98 -8.81
CA ASP A 28 5.01 10.58 -7.89
C ASP A 28 4.69 12.06 -7.61
N LEU A 29 3.42 12.37 -7.35
CA LEU A 29 3.03 13.66 -6.81
C LEU A 29 3.53 13.77 -5.37
N MET A 30 4.49 14.66 -5.15
CA MET A 30 5.02 14.96 -3.82
C MET A 30 3.98 15.74 -3.00
N GLU A 31 3.39 15.08 -2.00
CA GLU A 31 2.48 15.71 -1.04
C GLU A 31 3.18 16.07 0.27
N VAL A 32 2.78 17.20 0.89
CA VAL A 32 3.35 17.66 2.15
C VAL A 32 2.54 17.12 3.32
N LEU A 33 3.12 16.19 4.08
CA LEU A 33 2.58 15.70 5.34
C LEU A 33 3.11 16.54 6.52
N THR A 34 2.23 17.26 7.22
CA THR A 34 2.60 17.97 8.47
C THR A 34 2.05 17.22 9.69
N THR A 35 2.91 16.85 10.63
CA THR A 35 2.51 16.20 11.87
C THR A 35 3.41 16.62 13.04
N ARG A 36 2.84 16.63 14.25
CA ARG A 36 3.60 16.92 15.47
C ARG A 36 4.28 15.64 15.94
N VAL A 37 5.61 15.67 16.00
CA VAL A 37 6.43 14.54 16.46
C VAL A 37 7.19 14.89 17.73
N LYS A 38 7.46 13.88 18.56
CA LYS A 38 8.28 14.03 19.76
C LYS A 38 9.71 14.41 19.37
N ARG A 39 10.38 15.22 20.21
CA ARG A 39 11.77 15.66 19.99
C ARG A 39 12.73 14.50 19.74
N LYS A 40 12.57 13.40 20.49
CA LYS A 40 13.40 12.19 20.36
C LYS A 40 13.40 11.62 18.93
N ILE A 41 12.25 11.63 18.23
CA ILE A 41 12.16 11.14 16.85
C ILE A 41 13.00 12.02 15.92
N ILE A 42 12.97 13.34 16.12
CA ILE A 42 13.80 14.28 15.35
C ILE A 42 15.29 14.06 15.61
N GLU A 43 15.68 13.79 16.85
CA GLU A 43 17.06 13.48 17.22
C GLU A 43 17.54 12.18 16.56
N ASP A 44 16.72 11.13 16.56
CA ASP A 44 17.03 9.86 15.89
C ASP A 44 17.12 10.03 14.37
N LEU A 45 16.19 10.76 13.75
CA LEU A 45 16.25 11.08 12.31
C LEU A 45 17.52 11.85 11.94
N ASN A 46 17.93 12.82 12.76
CA ASN A 46 19.16 13.58 12.53
C ASN A 46 20.41 12.69 12.66
N ARG A 47 20.41 11.74 13.61
CA ARG A 47 21.51 10.80 13.80
C ARG A 47 21.63 9.86 12.59
N ILE A 48 20.52 9.29 12.14
CA ILE A 48 20.46 8.43 10.95
C ILE A 48 20.89 9.20 9.70
N GLY A 49 20.44 10.45 9.53
CA GLY A 49 20.84 11.29 8.40
C GLY A 49 22.33 11.61 8.36
N LYS A 50 22.98 11.81 9.52
CA LYS A 50 24.43 11.98 9.61
C LYS A 50 25.19 10.72 9.21
N GLU A 51 24.68 9.55 9.58
CA GLU A 51 25.29 8.26 9.29
C GLU A 51 25.14 7.89 7.80
N GLU A 52 23.94 8.04 7.24
CA GLU A 52 23.65 7.76 5.83
C GLU A 52 24.05 8.90 4.86
N LYS A 53 24.56 10.04 5.38
CA LYS A 53 24.82 11.28 4.62
C LYS A 53 23.61 11.76 3.81
N ALA A 54 22.41 11.56 4.35
CA ALA A 54 21.14 11.90 3.72
C ALA A 54 20.45 13.05 4.45
N ASP A 55 19.67 13.86 3.72
CA ASP A 55 18.86 14.91 4.32
C ASP A 55 17.72 14.31 5.17
N ARG A 56 17.24 15.06 6.16
CA ARG A 56 16.15 14.66 7.05
C ARG A 56 14.90 14.23 6.28
N ALA A 57 14.57 14.94 5.21
CA ALA A 57 13.41 14.63 4.40
C ALA A 57 13.56 13.27 3.69
N GLU A 58 14.77 12.97 3.20
CA GLU A 58 15.08 11.71 2.53
C GLU A 58 15.03 10.52 3.50
N VAL A 59 15.67 10.65 4.66
CA VAL A 59 15.61 9.63 5.71
C VAL A 59 14.17 9.38 6.14
N THR A 60 13.39 10.45 6.29
CA THR A 60 11.97 10.34 6.69
C THR A 60 11.16 9.61 5.62
N ARG A 61 11.32 9.95 4.33
CA ARG A 61 10.64 9.27 3.22
C ARG A 61 10.97 7.77 3.20
N LYS A 62 12.26 7.44 3.28
CA LYS A 62 12.74 6.05 3.28
C LYS A 62 12.16 5.25 4.44
N LEU A 63 12.23 5.80 5.66
CA LEU A 63 11.70 5.13 6.85
C LEU A 63 10.18 4.98 6.81
N LEU A 64 9.45 6.00 6.36
CA LEU A 64 8.00 5.92 6.21
C LEU A 64 7.60 4.90 5.15
N SER A 65 8.25 4.91 3.99
CA SER A 65 7.99 3.94 2.91
C SER A 65 8.22 2.50 3.38
N ASN A 66 9.32 2.26 4.09
CA ASN A 66 9.62 0.95 4.66
C ASN A 66 8.58 0.55 5.72
N ALA A 67 8.21 1.48 6.62
CA ALA A 67 7.23 1.20 7.66
C ALA A 67 5.83 0.90 7.09
N ILE A 68 5.40 1.60 6.03
CA ILE A 68 4.13 1.34 5.34
C ILE A 68 4.16 -0.03 4.68
N THR A 69 5.25 -0.34 3.97
CA THR A 69 5.45 -1.63 3.30
C THR A 69 5.41 -2.78 4.31
N GLU A 70 6.12 -2.65 5.43
CA GLU A 70 6.13 -3.64 6.51
C GLU A 70 4.75 -3.79 7.16
N TRP A 71 4.04 -2.68 7.38
CA TRP A 71 2.68 -2.72 7.91
C TRP A 71 1.73 -3.47 6.97
N LYS A 72 1.81 -3.21 5.66
CA LYS A 72 1.00 -3.91 4.66
C LYS A 72 1.31 -5.40 4.62
N LEU A 73 2.60 -5.76 4.72
CA LEU A 73 3.04 -7.16 4.79
C LEU A 73 2.41 -7.87 5.99
N LYS A 74 2.57 -7.32 7.20
CA LYS A 74 2.01 -7.88 8.43
C LYS A 74 0.50 -8.03 8.34
N LYS A 75 -0.19 -7.02 7.81
CA LYS A 75 -1.64 -7.08 7.61
C LYS A 75 -2.06 -8.16 6.60
N GLY A 76 -1.31 -8.32 5.52
CA GLY A 76 -1.53 -9.39 4.54
C GLY A 76 -1.36 -10.76 5.17
N LEU A 77 -0.30 -10.97 5.95
CA LEU A 77 -0.03 -12.22 6.66
C LEU A 77 -1.12 -12.55 7.69
N GLU A 78 -1.56 -11.57 8.49
CA GLU A 78 -2.70 -11.74 9.41
C GLU A 78 -3.96 -12.21 8.68
N LYS A 79 -4.26 -11.60 7.52
CA LYS A 79 -5.45 -11.94 6.73
C LYS A 79 -5.37 -13.33 6.09
N ILE A 80 -4.18 -13.76 5.68
CA ILE A 80 -3.96 -15.13 5.21
C ILE A 80 -4.12 -16.13 6.37
N SER A 81 -3.56 -15.81 7.55
CA SER A 81 -3.69 -16.67 8.74
C SER A 81 -5.15 -16.84 9.16
N ASN A 82 -5.97 -15.81 9.03
CA ASN A 82 -7.42 -15.87 9.27
C ASN A 82 -8.21 -16.55 8.14
N SER A 83 -7.55 -17.08 7.09
CA SER A 83 -8.17 -17.64 5.88
C SER A 83 -9.09 -16.67 5.13
N GLU A 84 -8.96 -15.36 5.37
CA GLU A 84 -9.79 -14.34 4.73
C GLU A 84 -9.29 -14.02 3.31
N TRP A 85 -7.97 -14.00 3.12
CA TRP A 85 -7.33 -13.62 1.86
C TRP A 85 -6.46 -14.73 1.29
N THR A 86 -6.44 -14.85 -0.04
CA THR A 86 -5.47 -15.69 -0.75
C THR A 86 -4.11 -15.00 -0.81
N ILE A 87 -3.05 -15.79 -0.98
CA ILE A 87 -1.67 -15.29 -1.12
C ILE A 87 -1.58 -14.24 -2.22
N ARG A 88 -2.24 -14.49 -3.36
CA ARG A 88 -2.29 -13.55 -4.48
C ARG A 88 -2.87 -12.21 -4.07
N LYS A 89 -4.03 -12.23 -3.39
CA LYS A 89 -4.69 -10.99 -2.92
C LYS A 89 -3.84 -10.24 -1.89
N ALA A 90 -3.14 -10.95 -1.01
CA ALA A 90 -2.23 -10.35 -0.05
C ALA A 90 -0.98 -9.76 -0.72
N ALA A 91 -0.42 -10.43 -1.74
CA ALA A 91 0.70 -9.93 -2.52
C ALA A 91 0.34 -8.63 -3.26
N ASP A 92 -0.83 -8.61 -3.91
CA ASP A 92 -1.36 -7.43 -4.59
C ASP A 92 -1.57 -6.26 -3.60
N PHE A 93 -2.09 -6.54 -2.41
CA PHE A 93 -2.28 -5.52 -1.35
C PHE A 93 -0.96 -4.95 -0.83
N ALA A 94 0.04 -5.80 -0.62
CA ALA A 94 1.34 -5.39 -0.13
C ALA A 94 2.24 -4.77 -1.21
N GLY A 95 1.83 -4.85 -2.49
CA GLY A 95 2.64 -4.38 -3.62
C GLY A 95 3.86 -5.25 -3.86
N PHE A 96 3.83 -6.50 -3.42
CA PHE A 96 4.92 -7.45 -3.57
C PHE A 96 4.65 -8.45 -4.70
N PRO A 97 5.68 -8.90 -5.42
CA PRO A 97 5.54 -10.03 -6.32
C PRO A 97 5.17 -11.28 -5.52
N TYR A 98 4.38 -12.16 -6.13
CA TYR A 98 3.87 -13.39 -5.51
C TYR A 98 4.94 -14.21 -4.79
N TYR A 99 6.14 -14.34 -5.40
CA TYR A 99 7.25 -15.08 -4.82
C TYR A 99 7.80 -14.45 -3.52
N GLN A 100 7.87 -13.12 -3.44
CA GLN A 100 8.32 -12.45 -2.20
C GLN A 100 7.32 -12.68 -1.07
N MET A 101 6.02 -12.67 -1.37
CA MET A 101 5.00 -12.99 -0.35
C MET A 101 5.16 -14.41 0.17
N LEU A 102 5.42 -15.39 -0.70
CA LEU A 102 5.70 -16.78 -0.28
C LEU A 102 6.93 -16.88 0.62
N GLU A 103 7.99 -16.13 0.31
CA GLU A 103 9.21 -16.13 1.12
C GLU A 103 8.96 -15.53 2.51
N GLU A 104 8.24 -14.41 2.58
CA GLU A 104 7.88 -13.77 3.84
C GLU A 104 6.92 -14.65 4.67
N MET A 105 5.99 -15.36 4.03
CA MET A 105 5.14 -16.35 4.72
C MET A 105 5.96 -17.48 5.34
N LYS A 106 6.98 -17.98 4.63
CA LYS A 106 7.88 -19.02 5.14
C LYS A 106 8.72 -18.52 6.31
N LYS A 107 9.16 -17.26 6.29
CA LYS A 107 9.89 -16.62 7.40
C LYS A 107 9.01 -16.42 8.63
N HIS A 108 7.73 -16.12 8.43
CA HIS A 108 6.76 -15.85 9.50
C HIS A 108 5.98 -17.09 9.97
N ASP A 109 6.33 -18.28 9.49
CA ASP A 109 5.71 -19.57 9.85
C ASP A 109 4.18 -19.60 9.67
N VAL A 110 3.67 -18.83 8.70
CA VAL A 110 2.24 -18.81 8.37
C VAL A 110 1.96 -19.96 7.42
N LEU A 111 1.57 -21.10 7.97
CA LEU A 111 1.17 -22.29 7.22
C LEU A 111 -0.14 -22.04 6.48
N VAL A 112 -0.09 -22.21 5.16
CA VAL A 112 -1.25 -22.08 4.28
C VAL A 112 -1.85 -23.46 4.07
N HIS A 113 -3.13 -23.60 4.41
CA HIS A 113 -3.93 -24.69 3.87
C HIS A 113 -4.19 -24.36 2.38
N GLN A 114 -3.33 -24.85 1.49
CA GLN A 114 -3.47 -24.67 0.04
C GLN A 114 -4.67 -25.50 -0.46
N GLY A 115 -5.87 -24.96 -0.36
CA GLY A 115 -7.05 -25.46 -1.05
C GLY A 115 -7.15 -24.82 -2.43
N SER A 116 -6.68 -25.52 -3.45
CA SER A 116 -6.96 -25.22 -4.86
C SER A 116 -8.34 -25.81 -5.23
N PRO A 117 -9.24 -25.09 -5.90
CA PRO A 117 -10.05 -25.69 -6.95
C PRO A 117 -9.22 -25.85 -8.24
#